data_AF-A0A257X9M8-F1
#
_entry.id   AF-A0A257X9M8-F1
#
_cell.length_a   1.000
_cell.length_b   1.000
_cell.length_c   1.000
_cell.angle_alpha   90.00
_cell.angle_beta   90.00
_cell.angle_gamma   90.00
#
_symmetry.space_group_name_H-M   'P 1'
#
loop_
_entity.id
_entity.type
_entity.pdbx_description
1 polymer ?
#
loop_
_entity_poly.entity_id
_entity_poly.type
_entity_poly.pdbx_seq_one_letter_code
_entity_poly.pdbx_strand_id
1 'polypeptide(L)'
;MTAPVEGDRLAGALHPREQSLLFGHEAVEADLLGDWRSGRFPHALLIGGAEGIGKATLAYRVARFVLSGAQAGPDRHDFAVDPHHPVARQVAALTHPDLLAIRRV
;
A
#
# COMPACT_ATOMS: atom_id res chain seq x y z
N MET A 1 -4.27 -28.73 4.89
CA MET A 1 -3.53 -27.71 4.13
C MET A 1 -3.30 -26.52 5.05
N THR A 2 -2.13 -26.43 5.67
CA THR A 2 -1.75 -25.26 6.47
C THR A 2 -1.66 -24.05 5.54
N ALA A 3 -2.36 -22.96 5.87
CA ALA A 3 -2.25 -21.72 5.12
C ALA A 3 -0.77 -21.29 5.07
N PRO A 4 -0.29 -20.74 3.94
CA PRO A 4 1.08 -20.25 3.86
C PRO A 4 1.33 -19.26 5.00
N VAL A 5 2.48 -19.38 5.66
CA VAL A 5 2.90 -18.42 6.68
C VAL A 5 2.99 -17.05 6.02
N GLU A 6 2.10 -16.14 6.41
CA GLU A 6 2.10 -14.76 5.94
C GLU A 6 2.87 -13.90 6.95
N GLY A 7 4.17 -13.71 6.70
CA GLY A 7 5.08 -13.04 7.65
C GLY A 7 4.68 -11.62 8.07
N ASP A 8 3.90 -10.91 7.26
CA ASP A 8 3.46 -9.54 7.55
C ASP A 8 2.11 -9.46 8.28
N ARG A 9 1.46 -10.60 8.58
CA ARG A 9 0.18 -10.64 9.27
C ARG A 9 0.37 -10.62 10.78
N LEU A 10 -0.10 -9.56 11.43
CA LEU A 10 -0.22 -9.52 12.88
C LEU A 10 -1.44 -10.33 13.37
N ALA A 11 -1.33 -10.91 14.56
CA ALA A 11 -2.40 -11.69 15.16
C ALA A 11 -3.68 -10.84 15.33
N GLY A 12 -4.81 -11.34 14.80
CA GLY A 12 -6.10 -10.66 14.86
C GLY A 12 -6.29 -9.51 13.86
N ALA A 13 -5.29 -9.19 13.04
CA ALA A 13 -5.39 -8.18 11.99
C ALA A 13 -5.57 -8.81 10.60
N LEU A 14 -6.18 -8.05 9.69
CA LEU A 14 -6.14 -8.36 8.26
C LEU A 14 -4.69 -8.30 7.75
N HIS A 15 -4.37 -9.06 6.71
CA HIS A 15 -3.08 -8.92 6.06
C HIS A 15 -2.96 -7.49 5.46
N PRO A 16 -1.78 -6.86 5.49
CA PRO A 16 -1.58 -5.52 4.90
C PRO A 16 -2.10 -5.38 3.46
N ARG A 17 -1.94 -6.43 2.64
CA ARG A 17 -2.47 -6.54 1.27
C ARG A 17 -3.99 -6.58 1.14
N GLU A 18 -4.71 -6.88 2.23
CA GLU A 18 -6.18 -6.90 2.31
C GLU A 18 -6.73 -5.67 3.03
N GLN A 19 -5.90 -5.03 3.86
CA GLN A 19 -6.28 -3.85 4.64
C GLN A 19 -6.42 -2.60 3.76
N SER A 20 -7.60 -1.97 3.79
CA SER A 20 -7.91 -0.72 3.09
C SER A 20 -7.73 0.52 3.97
N LEU A 21 -7.88 0.37 5.29
CA LEU A 21 -7.76 1.47 6.25
C LEU A 21 -6.31 1.64 6.72
N LEU A 22 -5.88 2.88 6.84
CA LEU A 22 -4.57 3.27 7.39
C LEU A 22 -4.78 4.52 8.25
N PHE A 23 -4.11 4.57 9.38
CA PHE A 23 -4.21 5.66 10.36
C PHE A 23 -2.81 6.14 10.74
N GLY A 24 -2.63 7.44 10.97
CA GLY A 24 -1.40 8.02 11.50
C GLY A 24 -0.28 8.27 10.49
N HIS A 25 -0.49 7.98 9.21
CA HIS A 25 0.47 8.24 8.12
C HIS A 25 0.08 9.42 7.23
N GLU A 26 -0.88 10.25 7.66
CA GLU A 26 -1.49 11.29 6.84
C GLU A 26 -0.44 12.30 6.34
N ALA A 27 0.52 12.70 7.19
CA ALA A 27 1.60 13.59 6.80
C ALA A 27 2.52 12.97 5.74
N VAL A 28 2.87 11.69 5.91
CA VAL A 28 3.73 10.95 4.97
C VAL A 28 3.02 10.77 3.62
N GLU A 29 1.73 10.44 3.64
CA GLU A 29 0.94 10.32 2.40
C GLU A 29 0.84 11.67 1.67
N ALA A 30 0.61 12.76 2.39
CA ALA A 30 0.52 14.10 1.81
C ALA A 30 1.85 14.54 1.16
N ASP A 31 2.98 14.29 1.81
CA ASP A 31 4.32 14.61 1.27
C ASP A 31 4.62 13.81 0.00
N LEU A 32 4.41 12.49 0.04
CA LEU A 32 4.59 11.61 -1.12
C LEU A 32 3.66 11.96 -2.29
N LEU A 33 2.43 12.41 -2.02
CA LEU A 33 1.54 12.93 -3.05
C LEU A 33 1.98 14.27 -3.62
N GLY A 34 2.66 15.11 -2.83
CA GLY A 34 3.37 16.28 -3.33
C GLY A 34 4.40 15.89 -4.38
N ASP A 35 5.24 14.90 -4.07
CA ASP A 35 6.26 14.39 -4.98
C ASP A 35 5.64 13.76 -6.24
N TRP A 36 4.59 12.96 -6.08
CA TRP A 36 3.82 12.38 -7.18
C TRP A 36 3.30 13.46 -8.14
N ARG A 37 2.63 14.49 -7.61
CA ARG A 37 2.09 15.59 -8.42
C ARG A 37 3.17 16.39 -9.15
N SER A 38 4.35 16.49 -8.54
CA SER A 38 5.49 17.18 -9.15
C SER A 38 6.23 16.36 -10.21
N GLY A 39 5.84 15.10 -10.44
CA GLY A 39 6.55 14.19 -11.34
C GLY A 39 7.90 13.70 -10.80
N ARG A 40 8.15 13.86 -9.49
CA ARG A 40 9.40 13.49 -8.81
C ARG A 40 9.21 12.38 -7.80
N PHE A 41 8.25 11.49 -8.03
CA PHE A 41 8.01 10.38 -7.12
C PHE A 41 9.27 9.49 -7.01
N PRO A 42 9.73 9.15 -5.79
CA PRO A 42 10.90 8.30 -5.61
C PRO A 42 10.71 6.93 -6.27
N HIS A 43 11.74 6.43 -6.94
CA HIS A 43 11.74 5.09 -7.55
C HIS A 43 11.86 3.96 -6.50
N ALA A 44 12.26 4.30 -5.27
CA ALA A 44 12.35 3.39 -4.14
C ALA A 44 11.99 4.12 -2.85
N LEU A 45 11.25 3.44 -1.97
CA LEU A 45 10.87 3.93 -0.65
C LEU A 45 11.41 2.98 0.42
N LEU A 46 12.02 3.54 1.47
CA LEU A 46 12.38 2.82 2.68
C LEU A 46 11.49 3.29 3.83
N ILE A 47 10.59 2.42 4.29
CA ILE A 47 9.63 2.76 5.35
C ILE A 47 10.14 2.21 6.68
N GLY A 48 10.64 3.09 7.54
CA GLY A 48 11.09 2.77 8.89
C GLY A 48 10.00 2.99 9.95
N GLY A 49 10.13 2.35 11.11
CA GLY A 49 9.24 2.55 12.26
C GLY A 49 8.98 1.30 13.09
N ALA A 50 8.30 1.48 14.23
CA ALA A 50 7.95 0.40 15.16
C ALA A 50 7.13 -0.72 14.50
N GLU A 51 7.20 -1.94 15.05
CA GLU A 51 6.34 -3.04 14.62
C GLU A 51 4.85 -2.66 14.78
N GLY A 52 4.02 -3.05 13.81
CA GLY A 52 2.58 -2.78 13.84
C GLY A 52 2.13 -1.35 13.54
N ILE A 53 3.04 -0.39 13.31
CA ILE A 53 2.65 0.98 12.94
C ILE A 53 1.97 1.11 11.57
N GLY A 54 1.85 0.04 10.78
CA GLY A 54 1.20 0.05 9.47
C GLY A 54 2.13 0.25 8.26
N LYS A 55 3.44 0.01 8.41
CA LYS A 55 4.44 0.18 7.33
C LYS A 55 4.09 -0.59 6.06
N ALA A 56 3.80 -1.89 6.19
CA ALA A 56 3.43 -2.74 5.06
C ALA A 56 2.08 -2.30 4.46
N THR A 57 1.15 -1.83 5.29
CA THR A 57 -0.15 -1.33 4.84
C THR A 57 0.03 -0.08 3.98
N LEU A 58 0.90 0.86 4.39
CA LEU A 58 1.27 2.02 3.58
C LEU A 58 1.89 1.60 2.24
N ALA A 59 2.83 0.65 2.24
CA ALA A 59 3.44 0.16 1.01
C ALA A 59 2.41 -0.43 0.03
N TYR A 60 1.50 -1.27 0.51
CA TYR A 60 0.41 -1.81 -0.32
C TYR A 60 -0.58 -0.73 -0.78
N ARG A 61 -0.86 0.29 0.05
CA ARG A 61 -1.74 1.40 -0.32
C ARG A 61 -1.15 2.24 -1.46
N VAL A 62 0.15 2.59 -1.36
CA VAL A 62 0.89 3.24 -2.45
C VAL A 62 0.89 2.37 -3.71
N ALA A 63 1.19 1.07 -3.59
CA ALA A 63 1.20 0.16 -4.73
C ALA A 63 -0.17 0.10 -5.44
N ARG A 64 -1.28 -0.01 -4.69
CA ARG A 64 -2.64 0.03 -5.26
C ARG A 64 -2.89 1.33 -6.01
N PHE A 65 -2.51 2.47 -5.44
CA PHE A 65 -2.69 3.76 -6.09
C PHE A 65 -1.94 3.86 -7.40
N VAL A 66 -0.64 3.53 -7.40
CA VAL A 66 0.21 3.54 -8.60
C VAL A 66 -0.36 2.60 -9.68
N LEU A 67 -0.68 1.36 -9.31
CA LEU A 67 -1.20 0.35 -10.23
C LEU A 67 -2.62 0.66 -10.74
N SER A 68 -3.41 1.41 -9.98
CA SER A 68 -4.75 1.84 -10.42
C SER A 68 -4.72 2.87 -11.55
N GLY A 69 -3.56 3.47 -11.85
CA GLY A 69 -3.46 4.59 -12.78
C GLY A 69 -4.19 5.83 -12.29
N ALA A 70 -4.44 5.92 -10.98
CA ALA A 70 -5.13 7.06 -10.38
C ALA A 70 -4.27 8.32 -10.47
N GLN A 71 -4.93 9.42 -10.79
CA GLN A 71 -4.31 10.75 -10.76
C GLN A 71 -4.49 11.37 -9.37
N ALA A 72 -3.52 12.19 -8.96
CA ALA A 72 -3.61 12.99 -7.75
C ALA A 72 -3.96 14.44 -8.09
N GLY A 73 -5.23 14.80 -7.92
CA GLY A 73 -5.67 16.20 -7.98
C GLY A 73 -5.11 17.04 -6.83
N PRO A 74 -5.32 18.37 -6.85
CA PRO A 74 -4.88 19.27 -5.79
C PRO A 74 -5.49 18.93 -4.42
N ASP A 75 -6.75 18.46 -4.40
CA ASP A 75 -7.52 18.17 -3.18
C ASP A 75 -7.28 16.76 -2.61
N ARG A 76 -6.38 15.99 -3.23
CA ARG A 76 -6.07 14.63 -2.81
C ARG A 76 -4.88 14.62 -1.85
N HIS A 77 -5.06 14.00 -0.69
CA HIS A 77 -4.08 13.95 0.39
C HIS A 77 -3.73 12.52 0.85
N ASP A 78 -4.31 11.49 0.23
CA ASP A 78 -3.97 10.09 0.52
C ASP A 78 -3.88 9.18 -0.72
N PHE A 79 -3.32 7.99 -0.53
CA PHE A 79 -3.23 6.93 -1.54
C PHE A 79 -4.42 5.95 -1.48
N ALA A 80 -5.57 6.35 -0.91
CA ALA A 80 -6.73 5.45 -0.79
C ALA A 80 -7.24 5.00 -2.17
N VAL A 81 -7.34 3.70 -2.39
CA VAL A 81 -8.04 3.16 -3.55
C VAL A 81 -9.31 2.50 -3.04
N ASP A 82 -10.43 2.70 -3.76
CA ASP A 82 -11.69 2.03 -3.47
C ASP A 82 -11.45 0.52 -3.31
N PRO A 83 -11.83 -0.10 -2.18
CA PRO A 83 -11.71 -1.55 -1.98
C PRO A 83 -12.38 -2.39 -3.07
N HIS A 84 -13.36 -1.84 -3.79
CA HIS A 84 -14.05 -2.51 -4.89
C HIS A 84 -13.34 -2.36 -6.23
N HIS A 85 -12.30 -1.51 -6.33
CA HIS A 85 -11.52 -1.33 -7.55
C HIS A 85 -10.82 -2.65 -7.95
N PRO A 86 -10.78 -3.03 -9.25
CA PRO A 86 -10.16 -4.28 -9.68
C PRO A 86 -8.73 -4.47 -9.19
N VAL A 87 -7.92 -3.41 -9.21
CA VAL A 87 -6.53 -3.43 -8.71
C VAL A 87 -6.46 -3.76 -7.21
N ALA A 88 -7.38 -3.25 -6.38
CA ALA A 88 -7.38 -3.57 -4.95
C ALA A 88 -7.56 -5.08 -4.73
N ARG A 89 -8.47 -5.71 -5.49
CA ARG A 89 -8.70 -7.17 -5.46
C ARG A 89 -7.51 -7.95 -5.98
N GLN A 90 -6.90 -7.52 -7.09
CA GLN A 90 -5.73 -8.17 -7.68
C GLN A 90 -4.49 -8.07 -6.79
N VAL A 91 -4.26 -6.92 -6.14
CA VAL A 91 -3.19 -6.72 -5.17
C VAL A 91 -3.40 -7.62 -3.95
N ALA A 92 -4.62 -7.70 -3.43
CA ALA A 92 -4.95 -8.58 -2.32
C ALA A 92 -4.65 -10.06 -2.65
N ALA A 93 -5.02 -10.49 -3.86
CA ALA A 93 -4.78 -11.84 -4.35
C ALA A 93 -3.33 -12.10 -4.83
N LEU A 94 -2.48 -11.07 -4.93
CA LEU A 94 -1.15 -11.12 -5.56
C LEU A 94 -1.20 -11.62 -7.01
N THR A 95 -2.22 -11.20 -7.77
CA THR A 95 -2.43 -11.59 -9.18
C THR A 95 -2.27 -10.43 -10.16
N HIS A 96 -1.97 -9.22 -9.68
CA HIS A 96 -1.72 -8.09 -10.57
C HIS A 96 -0.41 -8.34 -11.36
N PRO A 97 -0.40 -8.24 -12.69
CA PRO A 97 0.77 -8.58 -13.52
C PRO A 97 2.00 -7.72 -13.19
N ASP A 98 1.79 -6.45 -12.86
CA ASP A 98 2.87 -5.50 -12.52
C ASP A 98 3.19 -5.42 -11.01
N LEU A 99 2.74 -6.38 -10.19
CA LEU A 99 3.05 -6.44 -8.76
C LEU A 99 3.92 -7.65 -8.44
N LEU A 100 5.09 -7.41 -7.85
CA LEU A 100 5.94 -8.44 -7.26
C LEU A 100 6.09 -8.22 -5.76
N ALA A 101 5.57 -9.16 -4.96
CA ALA A 101 5.76 -9.17 -3.50
C ALA A 101 6.88 -10.15 -3.12
N ILE A 102 8.01 -9.62 -2.66
CA ILE A 102 9.15 -10.39 -2.16
C ILE A 102 9.11 -10.40 -0.64
N ARG A 103 9.19 -11.59 -0.05
CA ARG A 103 9.17 -11.78 1.41
C ARG A 103 10.20 -12.83 1.80
N ARG A 104 10.75 -12.67 2.99
CA ARG A 104 11.61 -13.69 3.60
C ARG A 104 10.71 -14.70 4.31
N VAL A 105 10.86 -15.97 3.97
CA VAL A 105 10.25 -17.11 4.67
C VAL A 105 11.13 -17.61 5.80
#